data_AF-A0A534T2D5-F1
#
_entry.id   AF-A0A534T2D5-F1
#
_cell.length_a   1.000
_cell.length_b   1.000
_cell.length_c   1.000
_cell.angle_alpha   90.00
_cell.angle_beta   90.00
_cell.angle_gamma   90.00
#
_symmetry.space_group_name_H-M   'P 1'
#
loop_
_entity.id
_entity.type
_entity.pdbx_description
1 polymer ?
#
loop_
_entity_poly.entity_id
_entity_poly.type
_entity_poly.pdbx_seq_one_letter_code
_entity_poly.pdbx_strand_id
1 'polypeptide(L)'
;MTRGLPMETRILIVDDDPFICRQLEELYTTQQYAVSTAPNATEALRLLGEHDFSLAVVDLKIPGTDGIGLTREIRDRWPDLDVIMITGYASIKGAVEAIKQGASDYITKPFQKEEILLATEKVLEKRRLLDEPRRCSRSGGCST
;
A
#
# COMPACT_ATOMS: atom_id res chain seq x y z
N MET A 1 -2.64 -2.54 -25.00
CA MET A 1 -3.79 -3.02 -24.20
C MET A 1 -3.65 -2.41 -22.80
N THR A 2 -3.99 -1.13 -22.64
CA THR A 2 -3.92 -0.44 -21.35
C THR A 2 -5.21 -0.71 -20.58
N ARG A 3 -5.14 -1.63 -19.62
CA ARG A 3 -6.23 -1.97 -18.70
C ARG A 3 -6.39 -0.77 -17.77
N GLY A 4 -7.38 0.07 -18.03
CA GLY A 4 -7.61 1.31 -17.28
C GLY A 4 -7.80 1.03 -15.80
N LEU A 5 -6.78 1.31 -15.01
CA LEU A 5 -6.87 1.39 -13.56
C LEU A 5 -7.69 2.65 -13.25
N PRO A 6 -8.61 2.59 -12.28
CA PRO A 6 -9.51 3.70 -11.99
C PRO A 6 -8.68 4.96 -11.69
N MET A 7 -9.08 6.08 -12.29
CA MET A 7 -8.42 7.39 -12.27
C MET A 7 -8.35 8.04 -10.86
N GLU A 8 -8.57 7.26 -9.80
CA GLU A 8 -8.65 7.71 -8.40
C GLU A 8 -7.86 6.81 -7.43
N THR A 9 -7.03 5.87 -7.93
CA THR A 9 -6.17 5.08 -7.04
C THR A 9 -5.06 5.98 -6.48
N ARG A 10 -5.15 6.28 -5.19
CA ARG A 10 -4.15 7.10 -4.48
C ARG A 10 -3.21 6.24 -3.65
N ILE A 11 -1.92 6.50 -3.77
CA ILE A 11 -0.84 5.78 -3.09
C ILE A 11 -0.15 6.73 -2.11
N LEU A 12 -0.03 6.30 -0.85
CA LEU A 12 0.74 6.99 0.17
C LEU A 12 2.14 6.38 0.25
N ILE A 13 3.19 7.19 0.19
CA ILE A 13 4.58 6.76 0.39
C ILE A 13 5.06 7.33 1.72
N VAL A 14 5.59 6.48 2.59
CA VAL A 14 6.13 6.86 3.90
C VAL A 14 7.58 6.43 3.97
N ASP A 15 8.49 7.39 3.78
CA ASP A 15 9.94 7.17 3.81
C ASP A 15 10.62 8.46 4.29
N ASP A 16 11.62 8.38 5.17
CA ASP A 16 12.37 9.55 5.64
C ASP A 16 13.38 10.05 4.60
N ASP A 17 13.71 9.21 3.61
CA ASP A 17 14.58 9.56 2.50
C ASP A 17 13.79 10.26 1.37
N PRO A 18 13.98 11.58 1.19
CA PRO A 18 13.28 12.32 0.13
C PRO A 18 13.69 11.86 -1.27
N PHE A 19 14.87 11.25 -1.43
CA PHE A 19 15.31 10.69 -2.71
C PHE A 19 14.51 9.45 -3.09
N ILE A 20 14.20 8.59 -2.11
CA ILE A 20 13.33 7.43 -2.33
C ILE A 20 11.89 7.89 -2.60
N CYS A 21 11.37 8.82 -1.79
CA CYS A 21 10.04 9.39 -2.00
C CYS A 21 9.86 9.92 -3.42
N ARG A 22 10.81 10.73 -3.91
CA ARG A 22 10.76 11.30 -5.26
C ARG A 22 10.84 10.24 -6.35
N GLN A 23 11.72 9.25 -6.21
CA GLN A 23 11.82 8.17 -7.20
C GLN A 23 10.53 7.36 -7.30
N LEU A 24 9.90 7.06 -6.17
CA LEU A 24 8.64 6.34 -6.11
C LEU A 24 7.48 7.20 -6.65
N GLU A 25 7.45 8.48 -6.31
CA GLU A 25 6.48 9.43 -6.85
C GLU A 25 6.54 9.53 -8.37
N GLU A 26 7.74 9.69 -8.95
CA GLU A 26 7.94 9.72 -10.40
C GLU A 26 7.50 8.39 -11.06
N LEU A 27 7.81 7.26 -10.41
CA LEU A 27 7.44 5.93 -10.89
C LEU A 27 5.92 5.73 -10.93
N TYR A 28 5.23 6.03 -9.84
CA TYR A 28 3.78 5.85 -9.73
C TYR A 28 2.99 6.87 -10.56
N THR A 29 3.48 8.12 -10.64
CA THR A 29 2.87 9.15 -11.49
C THR A 29 2.96 8.77 -12.98
N THR A 30 4.05 8.13 -13.40
CA THR A 30 4.19 7.59 -14.78
C THR A 30 3.13 6.53 -15.09
N GLN A 31 2.66 5.80 -14.07
CA GLN A 31 1.57 4.83 -14.17
C GLN A 31 0.18 5.45 -13.94
N GLN A 32 0.09 6.78 -13.91
CA GLN A 32 -1.15 7.54 -13.73
C GLN A 32 -1.82 7.37 -12.35
N TYR A 33 -1.06 6.96 -11.33
CA TYR A 33 -1.54 6.96 -9.95
C TYR A 33 -1.43 8.34 -9.31
N ALA A 34 -2.35 8.67 -8.40
CA ALA A 34 -2.19 9.82 -7.53
C ALA A 34 -1.26 9.45 -6.37
N VAL A 35 -0.29 10.30 -6.06
CA VAL A 35 0.72 10.00 -5.03
C VAL A 35 0.70 11.07 -3.95
N SER A 36 0.90 10.66 -2.70
CA SER A 36 1.23 11.57 -1.60
C SER A 36 2.42 10.99 -0.83
N THR A 37 3.33 11.86 -0.39
CA THR A 37 4.54 11.46 0.34
C THR A 37 4.47 11.98 1.76
N ALA A 38 4.97 11.18 2.71
CA ALA A 38 5.03 11.51 4.13
C ALA A 38 6.42 11.17 4.66
N PRO A 39 7.15 12.11 5.28
CA PRO A 39 8.49 11.86 5.81
C PRO A 39 8.50 11.10 7.14
N ASN A 40 7.33 10.91 7.77
CA ASN A 40 7.19 10.24 9.06
C ASN A 40 5.77 9.69 9.26
N ALA A 41 5.62 8.85 10.28
CA ALA A 41 4.34 8.21 10.62
C ALA A 41 3.25 9.22 11.00
N THR A 42 3.58 10.31 11.69
CA THR A 42 2.61 11.33 12.10
C THR A 42 1.96 11.99 10.88
N GLU A 43 2.78 12.38 9.91
CA GLU A 43 2.29 12.97 8.66
C GLU A 43 1.52 11.95 7.82
N ALA A 44 1.96 10.69 7.80
CA ALA A 44 1.23 9.62 7.15
C ALA A 44 -0.19 9.46 7.74
N LEU A 45 -0.31 9.40 9.07
CA LEU A 45 -1.59 9.31 9.76
C LEU A 45 -2.47 10.54 9.55
N ARG A 46 -1.88 11.74 9.47
CA ARG A 46 -2.60 12.97 9.13
C ARG A 46 -3.21 12.88 7.73
N LEU A 47 -2.41 12.51 6.73
CA LEU A 47 -2.86 12.35 5.35
C LEU A 47 -3.95 11.28 5.23
N LEU A 48 -3.78 10.14 5.91
CA LEU A 48 -4.78 9.07 5.96
C LEU A 48 -6.13 9.50 6.58
N GLY A 49 -6.13 10.54 7.41
CA GLY A 49 -7.35 11.14 7.94
C GLY A 49 -8.01 12.16 7.02
N GLU A 50 -7.28 12.72 6.06
CA GLU A 50 -7.75 13.77 5.14
C GLU A 50 -8.15 13.22 3.76
N HIS A 51 -7.58 12.08 3.38
CA HIS A 51 -7.73 11.51 2.06
C HIS A 51 -7.85 9.99 2.12
N ASP A 52 -8.64 9.42 1.20
CA ASP A 52 -8.72 7.98 1.01
C ASP A 52 -7.53 7.51 0.16
N PHE A 53 -6.84 6.48 0.67
CA PHE A 53 -5.74 5.82 -0.02
C PHE A 53 -6.10 4.38 -0.34
N SER A 54 -5.62 3.90 -1.49
CA SER A 54 -5.80 2.51 -1.87
C SER A 54 -4.63 1.64 -1.42
N LEU A 55 -3.45 2.23 -1.33
CA LEU A 55 -2.21 1.55 -1.01
C LEU A 55 -1.29 2.48 -0.21
N ALA A 56 -0.66 1.96 0.83
CA ALA A 56 0.43 2.62 1.53
C ALA A 56 1.73 1.84 1.35
N VAL A 57 2.79 2.54 0.98
CA VAL A 57 4.15 2.03 0.86
C VAL A 57 4.94 2.58 2.04
N VAL A 58 5.32 1.72 2.98
CA VAL A 58 5.91 2.15 4.26
C VAL A 58 7.32 1.61 4.41
N ASP A 59 8.30 2.47 4.68
CA ASP A 59 9.63 2.02 5.06
C ASP A 59 9.65 1.52 6.52
N LEU A 60 10.27 0.36 6.76
CA LEU A 60 10.38 -0.18 8.12
C LEU A 60 11.30 0.62 9.03
N LYS A 61 12.25 1.38 8.47
CA LYS A 61 13.29 2.08 9.21
C LYS A 61 13.02 3.58 9.18
N ILE A 62 11.89 4.00 9.73
CA ILE A 62 11.64 5.41 10.02
C ILE A 62 12.35 5.75 11.35
N PRO A 63 13.35 6.65 11.37
CA PRO A 63 14.00 7.05 12.61
C PRO A 63 12.97 7.69 13.56
N GLY A 64 12.79 7.09 14.74
CA GLY A 64 11.89 7.59 15.79
C GLY A 64 10.46 7.05 15.73
N THR A 65 10.12 6.12 14.83
CA THR A 65 8.81 5.43 14.86
C THR A 65 8.91 3.99 14.37
N ASP A 66 8.23 3.07 15.06
CA ASP A 66 8.12 1.68 14.60
C ASP A 66 7.25 1.62 13.33
N GLY A 67 7.84 1.43 12.15
CA GLY A 67 7.09 1.23 10.89
C GLY A 67 6.11 0.04 10.96
N ILE A 68 6.42 -0.93 11.83
CA ILE A 68 5.53 -2.04 12.19
C ILE A 68 4.31 -1.54 12.98
N GLY A 69 4.52 -0.62 13.94
CA GLY A 69 3.45 0.01 14.71
C GLY A 69 2.50 0.81 13.82
N LEU A 70 3.06 1.58 12.87
CA LEU A 70 2.28 2.29 11.86
C LEU A 70 1.44 1.32 11.02
N THR A 71 2.03 0.23 10.54
CA THR A 71 1.32 -0.78 9.74
C THR A 71 0.15 -1.40 10.52
N ARG A 72 0.34 -1.67 11.82
CA ARG A 72 -0.73 -2.15 12.69
C ARG A 72 -1.84 -1.13 12.87
N GLU A 73 -1.50 0.12 13.17
CA GLU A 73 -2.46 1.22 13.33
C GLU A 73 -3.25 1.48 12.05
N ILE A 74 -2.57 1.40 10.90
CA ILE A 74 -3.20 1.52 9.59
C ILE A 74 -4.25 0.45 9.40
N ARG A 75 -3.93 -0.83 9.66
CA ARG A 75 -4.92 -1.90 9.51
C ARG A 75 -6.08 -1.78 10.49
N ASP A 76 -5.81 -1.40 11.73
CA ASP A 76 -6.83 -1.30 12.76
C ASP A 76 -7.86 -0.19 12.44
N ARG A 77 -7.43 0.90 11.79
CA ARG A 77 -8.29 2.06 11.47
C ARG A 77 -8.81 2.09 10.04
N TRP A 78 -8.00 1.63 9.08
CA TRP A 78 -8.30 1.58 7.66
C TRP A 78 -8.10 0.15 7.16
N PRO A 79 -9.03 -0.78 7.48
CA PRO A 79 -8.90 -2.19 7.09
C PRO A 79 -8.93 -2.39 5.57
N ASP A 80 -9.48 -1.42 4.84
CA ASP A 80 -9.52 -1.42 3.39
C ASP A 80 -8.19 -0.94 2.78
N LEU A 81 -7.28 -0.32 3.54
CA LEU A 81 -5.99 0.15 3.03
C LEU A 81 -4.95 -0.98 3.04
N ASP A 82 -4.47 -1.36 1.85
CA ASP A 82 -3.35 -2.28 1.73
C ASP A 82 -2.03 -1.61 2.08
N VAL A 83 -1.12 -2.36 2.70
CA VAL A 83 0.21 -1.87 3.09
C VAL A 83 1.31 -2.74 2.48
N ILE A 84 2.19 -2.15 1.68
CA ILE A 84 3.44 -2.75 1.22
C ILE A 84 4.57 -2.18 2.07
N MET A 85 5.36 -3.05 2.69
CA MET A 85 6.53 -2.61 3.44
C MET A 85 7.80 -2.71 2.60
N ILE A 86 8.62 -1.66 2.67
CA ILE A 86 9.92 -1.61 2.02
C ILE A 86 10.99 -1.49 3.10
N THR A 87 12.15 -2.15 2.93
CA THR A 87 13.26 -1.93 3.87
C THR A 87 14.62 -2.22 3.28
N GLY A 88 15.62 -1.41 3.60
CA GLY A 88 17.03 -1.73 3.34
C GLY A 88 17.70 -2.61 4.38
N TYR A 89 17.01 -2.92 5.48
CA TYR A 89 17.50 -3.84 6.50
C TYR A 89 16.62 -5.08 6.56
N ALA A 90 16.69 -5.87 5.49
CA ALA A 90 15.98 -7.11 5.38
C ALA A 90 16.44 -8.08 6.48
N SER A 91 15.55 -8.41 7.40
CA SER A 91 15.81 -9.46 8.39
C SER A 91 14.64 -10.43 8.39
N ILE A 92 14.95 -11.72 8.55
CA ILE A 92 13.93 -12.78 8.61
C ILE A 92 12.91 -12.45 9.72
N LYS A 93 13.37 -11.92 10.85
CA LYS A 93 12.49 -11.50 11.94
C LYS A 93 11.56 -10.35 11.54
N GLY A 94 12.09 -9.32 10.86
CA GLY A 94 11.29 -8.19 10.37
C GLY A 94 10.26 -8.61 9.32
N ALA A 95 10.63 -9.51 8.40
CA ALA A 95 9.70 -10.05 7.40
C ALA A 95 8.59 -10.91 8.03
N VAL A 96 8.91 -11.73 9.03
CA VAL A 96 7.89 -12.51 9.75
C VAL A 96 6.96 -11.60 10.54
N GLU A 97 7.50 -10.58 11.21
CA GLU A 97 6.70 -9.63 11.97
C GLU A 97 5.81 -8.80 11.04
N ALA A 98 6.33 -8.39 9.88
CA ALA A 98 5.59 -7.69 8.84
C ALA A 98 4.32 -8.42 8.40
N ILE A 99 4.47 -9.70 8.06
CA ILE A 99 3.37 -10.54 7.60
C ILE A 99 2.39 -10.84 8.74
N LYS A 100 2.88 -11.07 9.97
CA LYS A 100 2.02 -11.25 11.16
C LYS A 100 1.21 -10.00 11.49
N GLN A 101 1.86 -8.87 11.37
CA GLN A 101 1.28 -7.55 11.50
C GLN A 101 0.67 -7.12 10.18
N GLY A 102 0.31 -8.06 9.29
CA GLY A 102 -0.58 -8.02 8.12
C GLY A 102 -0.25 -7.03 7.01
N ALA A 103 1.04 -6.76 6.78
CA ALA A 103 1.45 -6.20 5.50
C ALA A 103 1.00 -7.13 4.36
N SER A 104 0.50 -6.52 3.28
CA SER A 104 0.07 -7.23 2.08
C SER A 104 1.27 -7.76 1.28
N ASP A 105 2.40 -7.04 1.34
CA ASP A 105 3.66 -7.49 0.73
C ASP A 105 4.89 -6.90 1.46
N TYR A 106 6.07 -7.48 1.20
CA TYR A 106 7.34 -7.10 1.80
C TYR A 106 8.46 -7.08 0.75
N ILE A 107 9.08 -5.92 0.54
CA ILE A 107 10.10 -5.67 -0.47
C ILE A 107 11.41 -5.22 0.19
N THR A 108 12.53 -5.75 -0.28
CA THR A 108 13.86 -5.43 0.26
C THR A 108 14.60 -4.46 -0.66
N LYS A 109 15.18 -3.37 -0.12
CA LYS A 109 16.12 -2.51 -0.84
C LYS A 109 17.48 -3.22 -0.98
N PRO A 110 18.18 -3.09 -2.10
CA PRO A 110 17.78 -2.36 -3.31
C PRO A 110 16.71 -3.12 -4.10
N PHE A 111 15.60 -2.45 -4.45
CA PHE A 111 14.51 -3.01 -5.25
C PHE A 111 14.57 -2.50 -6.68
N GLN A 112 14.02 -3.27 -7.62
CA GLN A 112 13.87 -2.83 -9.01
C GLN A 112 12.53 -2.12 -9.21
N LYS A 113 12.46 -1.23 -10.19
CA LYS A 113 11.22 -0.48 -10.50
C LYS A 113 10.09 -1.43 -10.87
N GLU A 114 10.42 -2.48 -11.60
CA GLU A 114 9.49 -3.52 -12.05
C GLU A 114 8.95 -4.34 -10.88
N GLU A 115 9.77 -4.57 -9.84
CA GLU A 115 9.39 -5.35 -8.66
C GLU A 115 8.31 -4.64 -7.84
N ILE A 116 8.51 -3.35 -7.56
CA ILE A 116 7.54 -2.58 -6.79
C ILE A 116 6.25 -2.32 -7.58
N LEU A 117 6.35 -2.10 -8.90
CA LEU A 117 5.17 -1.98 -9.75
C LEU A 117 4.36 -3.28 -9.77
N LEU A 118 5.04 -4.42 -9.91
CA LEU A 118 4.38 -5.72 -9.90
C LEU A 118 3.71 -6.02 -8.55
N ALA A 119 4.39 -5.70 -7.45
CA ALA A 119 3.81 -5.84 -6.11
C ALA A 119 2.56 -4.94 -5.95
N THR A 120 2.66 -3.68 -6.38
CA THR A 120 1.55 -2.72 -6.37
C THR A 120 0.35 -3.23 -7.17
N GLU A 121 0.57 -3.67 -8.41
CA GLU A 121 -0.49 -4.24 -9.25
C GLU A 121 -1.14 -5.47 -8.63
N LYS A 122 -0.34 -6.40 -8.08
CA LYS A 122 -0.85 -7.60 -7.41
C LYS A 122 -1.72 -7.26 -6.21
N VAL A 123 -1.29 -6.31 -5.39
CA VAL A 123 -2.02 -5.88 -4.20
C VAL A 123 -3.34 -5.20 -4.60
N LEU A 124 -3.30 -4.26 -5.54
CA LEU A 124 -4.49 -3.58 -6.04
C LEU A 124 -5.46 -4.53 -6.77
N GLU A 125 -4.95 -5.51 -7.53
CA GLU A 125 -5.78 -6.52 -8.19
C GLU A 125 -6.42 -7.47 -7.18
N LYS A 126 -5.67 -7.91 -6.16
CA LYS A 126 -6.20 -8.71 -5.05
C LYS A 126 -7.32 -7.98 -4.33
N ARG A 127 -7.17 -6.68 -4.08
CA ARG A 127 -8.22 -5.85 -3.50
C ARG A 127 -9.47 -5.80 -4.39
N ARG A 128 -9.31 -5.56 -5.69
CA ARG A 128 -10.42 -5.57 -6.65
C ARG A 128 -11.20 -6.90 -6.61
N LEU A 129 -10.49 -8.02 -6.51
CA LEU A 129 -11.09 -9.36 -6.40
C LEU A 129 -11.79 -9.59 -5.06
N LEU A 130 -11.26 -9.04 -3.96
CA LEU A 130 -11.86 -9.11 -2.62
C LEU A 130 -13.07 -8.18 -2.45
N ASP A 131 -13.16 -7.11 -3.23
CA ASP A 131 -14.34 -6.26 -3.35
C ASP A 131 -15.46 -6.94 -4.19
N GLU A 132 -15.09 -7.89 -5.07
CA GLU A 132 -16.02 -8.55 -6.02
C GLU A 132 -16.99 -9.63 -5.48
N PRO A 133 -16.97 -10.16 -4.23
CA PRO A 133 -18.01 -11.08 -3.78
C PRO A 133 -19.26 -10.38 -3.21
N ARG A 134 -19.29 -9.04 -3.08
CA ARG A 134 -20.48 -8.33 -2.54
C ARG A 134 -21.57 -8.03 -3.57
N ARG A 135 -21.35 -8.28 -4.86
CA ARG A 135 -22.36 -8.00 -5.91
C ARG A 135 -23.22 -9.19 -6.33
N CYS A 136 -23.05 -10.37 -5.72
CA CYS A 136 -23.91 -11.53 -6.01
C CYS A 136 -24.42 -12.22 -4.73
N SER A 137 -25.43 -11.63 -4.11
CA SER A 137 -26.49 -12.37 -3.40
C SER A 137 -27.82 -11.60 -3.45
N ARG A 138 -28.30 -11.33 -4.67
CA ARG A 138 -29.72 -11.02 -4.89
C ARG A 138 -30.24 -11.44 -6.28
N SER A 139 -29.72 -12.55 -6.79
CA SER A 139 -30.32 -13.28 -7.91
C SER A 139 -30.53 -14.73 -7.47
N GLY A 140 -31.77 -15.05 -7.08
CA GLY A 140 -32.14 -16.38 -6.63
C GLY A 140 -33.65 -16.55 -6.39
N GLY A 141 -34.43 -16.58 -7.48
CA GLY A 141 -35.79 -17.14 -7.59
C GLY A 141 -36.95 -16.32 -6.99
N CYS A 142 -38.17 -16.33 -7.51
CA CYS A 142 -38.82 -17.35 -8.33
C CYS A 142 -39.96 -16.71 -9.15
N SER A 143 -39.95 -16.94 -10.45
CA SER A 143 -41.13 -16.86 -11.30
C SER A 143 -41.95 -18.13 -11.09
N THR A 144 -43.22 -18.02 -10.71
CA THR A 144 -44.38 -18.79 -11.22
C THR A 144 -45.64 -18.11 -10.71
#